data_AF-A0A377ZYS7-F1
#
_entry.id   AF-A0A377ZYS7-F1
#
_cell.length_a   1.000
_cell.length_b   1.000
_cell.length_c   1.000
_cell.angle_alpha   90.00
_cell.angle_beta   90.00
_cell.angle_gamma   90.00
#
_symmetry.space_group_name_H-M   'P 1'
#
loop_
_entity.id
_entity.type
_entity.pdbx_description
1 polymer ?
#
loop_
_entity_poly.entity_id
_entity_poly.type
_entity_poly.pdbx_seq_one_letter_code
_entity_poly.pdbx_strand_id
1 'polypeptide(L)'
;MFATGSARVRKKASTPCLDTNGFVRRYDPVIDELLEVTDLVMLDLKQMNDEIHQNLVGVSNHRTLEFAQYLAKKNINVWIRYVVVPGWSDDDDSAHRLGEFTRDMGNVEKIELLPYHELGKHKWVAMGEEYKLDGVHPPKKETMERVKGILEQYGHKSNVLIPPGPVMRLCRPATAWEAVSAPPFHSHEKRLVSFVAVSLCDCSR
;
A
#
# COMPACT_ATOMS: atom_id res chain seq x y z
N MET A 1 0.41 42.87 3.92
CA MET A 1 0.88 41.91 4.93
C MET A 1 -0.18 40.84 5.10
N PHE A 2 -0.07 39.72 4.41
CA PHE A 2 -0.95 38.56 4.61
C PHE A 2 -0.17 37.50 5.36
N ALA A 3 -0.60 37.25 6.59
CA ALA A 3 -0.04 36.24 7.47
C ALA A 3 -0.87 34.96 7.39
N THR A 4 -0.14 33.85 7.33
CA THR A 4 -0.36 32.58 8.05
C THR A 4 -1.51 31.65 7.65
N GLY A 5 -1.12 30.41 7.31
CA GLY A 5 -2.01 29.25 7.25
C GLY A 5 -1.31 27.91 6.97
N SER A 6 -0.08 27.68 7.47
CA SER A 6 0.48 26.32 7.48
C SER A 6 -0.33 25.48 8.48
N ALA A 7 -1.06 24.49 7.97
CA ALA A 7 -1.93 23.62 8.75
C ALA A 7 -1.09 22.77 9.72
N ARG A 8 -0.81 23.31 10.91
CA ARG A 8 -0.31 22.53 12.05
C ARG A 8 -1.41 21.63 12.57
N VAL A 9 -1.47 20.40 12.10
CA VAL A 9 -2.06 19.31 12.88
C VAL A 9 -1.06 18.93 13.97
N ARG A 10 -1.09 19.65 15.09
CA ARG A 10 -0.44 19.22 16.35
C ARG A 10 -1.50 19.03 17.42
N LYS A 11 -2.19 17.88 17.41
CA LYS A 11 -3.00 17.39 18.54
C LYS A 11 -2.90 15.85 18.60
N LYS A 12 -2.20 15.37 19.64
CA LYS A 12 -1.62 14.04 19.91
C LYS A 12 -0.23 13.82 19.28
N ALA A 13 0.66 13.21 20.07
CA ALA A 13 1.99 12.77 19.69
C ALA A 13 1.89 11.57 18.75
N SER A 14 1.33 11.78 17.55
CA SER A 14 1.23 10.79 16.50
C SER A 14 2.38 11.01 15.52
N THR A 15 3.16 9.98 15.28
CA THR A 15 4.18 9.93 14.22
C THR A 15 3.47 10.06 12.86
N PRO A 16 3.62 11.17 12.11
CA PRO A 16 3.02 11.34 10.78
C PRO A 16 3.40 10.19 9.85
N CYS A 17 2.39 9.45 9.41
CA CYS A 17 2.54 8.26 8.57
C CYS A 17 1.81 8.47 7.25
N LEU A 18 2.51 8.24 6.14
CA LEU A 18 1.96 8.31 4.79
C LEU A 18 1.62 6.90 4.30
N ASP A 19 0.33 6.58 4.19
CA ASP A 19 -0.14 5.35 3.53
C ASP A 19 -0.31 5.60 2.03
N THR A 20 0.41 4.86 1.17
CA THR A 20 0.43 5.11 -0.27
C THR A 20 0.74 3.87 -1.11
N ASN A 21 0.23 3.87 -2.35
CA ASN A 21 0.60 2.90 -3.38
C ASN A 21 1.85 3.31 -4.18
N GLY A 22 2.45 4.46 -3.87
CA GLY A 22 3.66 4.96 -4.52
C GLY A 22 3.51 5.27 -6.01
N PHE A 23 2.29 5.38 -6.55
CA PHE A 23 2.07 5.66 -7.98
C PHE A 23 2.29 7.15 -8.32
N VAL A 24 3.52 7.62 -8.16
CA VAL A 24 3.92 9.00 -8.41
C VAL A 24 4.12 9.21 -9.92
N ARG A 25 3.44 10.23 -10.49
CA ARG A 25 3.54 10.53 -11.94
C ARG A 25 4.67 11.49 -12.27
N ARG A 26 4.98 12.41 -11.36
CA ARG A 26 5.99 13.46 -11.49
C ARG A 26 6.63 13.69 -10.13
N TYR A 27 7.94 13.85 -10.12
CA TYR A 27 8.72 14.16 -8.93
C TYR A 27 8.88 15.68 -8.83
N ASP A 28 7.79 16.34 -8.46
CA ASP A 28 7.76 17.79 -8.23
C ASP A 28 8.24 18.10 -6.80
N PRO A 29 8.74 19.32 -6.51
CA PRO A 29 9.26 19.70 -5.18
C PRO A 29 8.28 19.45 -4.02
N VAL A 30 6.98 19.47 -4.29
CA VAL A 30 5.93 19.15 -3.31
C VAL A 30 6.05 17.74 -2.72
N ILE A 31 6.59 16.77 -3.47
CA ILE A 31 6.84 15.41 -2.97
C ILE A 31 7.93 15.44 -1.90
N ASP A 32 8.96 16.25 -2.10
CA ASP A 32 10.04 16.38 -1.13
C ASP A 32 9.57 17.10 0.13
N GLU A 33 8.80 18.18 -0.02
CA GLU A 33 8.18 18.88 1.11
C GLU A 33 7.25 17.96 1.93
N LEU A 34 6.53 17.06 1.26
CA LEU A 34 5.69 16.05 1.92
C LEU A 34 6.53 15.03 2.69
N LEU A 35 7.61 14.52 2.09
CA LEU A 35 8.48 13.53 2.71
C LEU A 35 9.27 14.12 3.90
N GLU A 36 9.60 15.41 3.88
CA GLU A 36 10.28 16.11 4.99
C GLU A 36 9.43 16.18 6.27
N VAL A 37 8.11 16.16 6.14
CA VAL A 37 7.17 16.19 7.28
C VAL A 37 6.58 14.81 7.58
N THR A 38 7.06 13.76 6.92
CA THR A 38 6.60 12.38 7.08
C THR A 38 7.68 11.56 7.77
N ASP A 39 7.35 10.99 8.93
CA ASP A 39 8.30 10.18 9.71
C ASP A 39 8.35 8.73 9.21
N LEU A 40 7.24 8.22 8.66
CA LEU A 40 7.11 6.84 8.18
C LEU A 40 6.25 6.77 6.92
N VAL A 41 6.70 6.00 5.92
CA VAL A 41 5.91 5.70 4.73
C VAL A 41 5.49 4.23 4.75
N MET A 42 4.17 3.98 4.73
CA MET A 42 3.63 2.66 4.45
C MET A 42 3.42 2.54 2.95
N LEU A 43 4.24 1.72 2.30
CA LEU A 43 4.24 1.55 0.86
C LEU A 43 3.65 0.20 0.46
N ASP A 44 2.58 0.23 -0.33
CA ASP A 44 2.01 -0.95 -0.94
C ASP A 44 2.83 -1.42 -2.15
N LEU A 45 3.48 -2.57 -2.03
CA LEU A 45 4.02 -3.32 -3.16
C LEU A 45 3.06 -4.47 -3.46
N LYS A 46 2.31 -4.39 -4.57
CA LYS A 46 1.23 -5.34 -4.84
C LYS A 46 1.69 -6.58 -5.62
N GLN A 47 2.68 -6.40 -6.49
CA GLN A 47 3.29 -7.45 -7.30
C GLN A 47 4.62 -6.95 -7.88
N MET A 48 5.63 -7.81 -7.89
CA MET A 48 6.94 -7.58 -8.50
C MET A 48 6.98 -7.98 -9.98
N ASN A 49 6.23 -9.00 -10.37
CA ASN A 49 5.98 -9.34 -11.76
C ASN A 49 5.01 -8.32 -12.37
N ASP A 50 5.51 -7.53 -13.31
CA ASP A 50 4.76 -6.44 -13.93
C ASP A 50 3.56 -6.94 -14.75
N GLU A 51 3.64 -8.11 -15.39
CA GLU A 51 2.53 -8.68 -16.16
C GLU A 51 1.36 -9.05 -15.23
N ILE A 52 1.67 -9.70 -14.09
CA ILE A 52 0.67 -10.01 -13.07
C ILE A 52 0.14 -8.73 -12.44
N HIS A 53 1.02 -7.75 -12.18
CA HIS A 53 0.62 -6.45 -11.63
C HIS A 53 -0.34 -5.70 -12.55
N GLN A 54 -0.09 -5.68 -13.86
CA GLN A 54 -0.98 -5.06 -14.84
C GLN A 54 -2.35 -5.75 -14.86
N ASN A 55 -2.36 -7.09 -14.81
CA ASN A 55 -3.62 -7.84 -14.76
C ASN A 55 -4.40 -7.61 -13.45
N LEU A 56 -3.70 -7.47 -12.32
CA LEU A 56 -4.28 -7.30 -10.98
C LEU A 56 -4.73 -5.86 -10.72
N VAL A 57 -3.88 -4.88 -11.01
CA VAL A 57 -4.04 -3.47 -10.63
C VAL A 57 -4.52 -2.61 -11.81
N GLY A 58 -4.22 -3.02 -13.05
CA GLY A 58 -4.56 -2.29 -14.27
C GLY A 58 -3.49 -1.28 -14.73
N VAL A 59 -2.32 -1.24 -14.08
CA VAL A 59 -1.20 -0.37 -14.45
C VAL A 59 0.13 -1.11 -14.19
N SER A 60 1.21 -0.67 -14.83
CA SER A 60 2.56 -1.18 -14.53
C SER A 60 3.04 -0.78 -13.13
N ASN A 61 3.82 -1.65 -12.49
CA ASN A 61 4.43 -1.42 -11.19
C ASN A 61 5.67 -0.51 -11.22
N HIS A 62 6.20 -0.20 -12.42
CA HIS A 62 7.48 0.52 -12.55
C HIS A 62 7.53 1.82 -11.75
N ARG A 63 6.47 2.62 -11.76
CA ARG A 63 6.42 3.89 -11.01
C ARG A 63 6.47 3.69 -9.50
N THR A 64 5.80 2.66 -9.02
CA THR A 64 5.82 2.30 -7.60
C THR A 64 7.20 1.80 -7.18
N LEU A 65 7.88 1.01 -8.03
CA LEU A 65 9.24 0.54 -7.78
C LEU A 65 10.26 1.69 -7.84
N GLU A 66 10.12 2.62 -8.78
CA GLU A 66 10.92 3.85 -8.84
C GLU A 66 10.73 4.69 -7.58
N PHE A 67 9.50 4.79 -7.08
CA PHE A 67 9.21 5.52 -5.84
C PHE A 67 9.81 4.82 -4.62
N ALA A 68 9.76 3.48 -4.56
CA ALA A 68 10.44 2.72 -3.50
C ALA A 68 11.95 3.04 -3.48
N GLN A 69 12.60 3.00 -4.64
CA GLN A 69 14.02 3.37 -4.77
C GLN A 69 14.28 4.85 -4.41
N TYR A 70 13.34 5.74 -4.71
CA TYR A 70 13.41 7.15 -4.33
C TYR A 70 13.42 7.33 -2.81
N LEU A 71 12.54 6.62 -2.10
CA LEU A 71 12.50 6.62 -0.63
C LEU A 71 13.79 6.07 -0.02
N ALA A 72 14.35 5.00 -0.61
CA ALA A 72 15.62 4.43 -0.18
C ALA A 72 16.79 5.42 -0.33
N LYS A 73 16.88 6.12 -1.48
CA LYS A 73 17.92 7.15 -1.71
C LYS A 73 17.85 8.30 -0.72
N LYS A 74 16.66 8.65 -0.24
CA LYS A 74 16.45 9.69 0.77
C LYS A 74 16.51 9.16 2.20
N ASN A 75 16.73 7.85 2.38
CA ASN A 75 16.77 7.19 3.69
C ASN A 75 15.52 7.47 4.55
N ILE A 76 14.34 7.50 3.92
CA ILE A 76 13.06 7.64 4.61
C ILE A 76 12.65 6.28 5.16
N ASN A 77 12.16 6.20 6.39
CA ASN A 77 11.73 4.93 6.97
C ASN A 77 10.50 4.39 6.24
N VAL A 78 10.54 3.12 5.85
CA VAL A 78 9.47 2.47 5.08
C VAL A 78 8.99 1.19 5.75
N TRP A 79 7.66 1.03 5.81
CA TRP A 79 7.01 -0.26 6.03
C TRP A 79 6.41 -0.73 4.71
N ILE A 80 6.80 -1.91 4.26
CA ILE A 80 6.24 -2.49 3.04
C ILE A 80 4.98 -3.25 3.39
N ARG A 81 3.91 -3.01 2.65
CA ARG A 81 2.65 -3.75 2.77
C ARG A 81 2.49 -4.64 1.56
N TYR A 82 2.35 -5.94 1.79
CA TYR A 82 2.19 -6.95 0.75
C TYR A 82 0.90 -7.72 0.98
N VAL A 83 -0.05 -7.57 0.06
CA VAL A 83 -1.33 -8.27 0.12
C VAL A 83 -1.19 -9.62 -0.57
N VAL A 84 -1.41 -10.70 0.17
CA VAL A 84 -1.33 -12.07 -0.34
C VAL A 84 -2.71 -12.49 -0.82
N VAL A 85 -2.84 -12.63 -2.14
CA VAL A 85 -4.05 -13.03 -2.85
C VAL A 85 -3.78 -14.38 -3.54
N PRO A 86 -4.53 -15.44 -3.20
CA PRO A 86 -4.36 -16.75 -3.84
C PRO A 86 -4.48 -16.69 -5.37
N GLY A 87 -3.48 -17.24 -6.07
CA GLY A 87 -3.37 -17.26 -7.52
C GLY A 87 -2.76 -16.00 -8.14
N TRP A 88 -2.35 -15.01 -7.36
CA TRP A 88 -1.85 -13.72 -7.86
C TRP A 88 -0.56 -13.23 -7.18
N SER A 89 -0.47 -13.38 -5.86
CA SER A 89 0.65 -12.89 -5.05
C SER A 89 1.01 -13.84 -3.91
N ASP A 90 0.60 -15.11 -4.03
CA ASP A 90 0.91 -16.18 -3.09
C ASP A 90 1.96 -17.16 -3.63
N ASP A 91 2.50 -16.93 -4.82
CA ASP A 91 3.58 -17.73 -5.39
C ASP A 91 4.94 -17.40 -4.77
N ASP A 92 5.83 -18.40 -4.75
CA ASP A 92 7.15 -18.26 -4.14
C ASP A 92 8.06 -17.33 -4.94
N ASP A 93 7.94 -17.30 -6.28
CA ASP A 93 8.73 -16.41 -7.14
C ASP A 93 8.50 -14.94 -6.77
N SER A 94 7.26 -14.53 -6.64
CA SER A 94 6.89 -13.17 -6.27
C SER A 94 7.34 -12.80 -4.87
N ALA A 95 7.29 -13.74 -3.93
CA ALA A 95 7.82 -13.54 -2.58
C ALA A 95 9.36 -13.39 -2.58
N HIS A 96 10.08 -14.22 -3.34
CA HIS A 96 11.53 -14.12 -3.51
C HIS A 96 11.94 -12.80 -4.17
N ARG A 97 11.24 -12.39 -5.23
CA ARG A 97 11.49 -11.12 -5.93
C ARG A 97 11.22 -9.91 -5.06
N LEU A 98 10.19 -9.98 -4.20
CA LEU A 98 9.92 -8.93 -3.22
C LEU A 98 11.07 -8.83 -2.22
N GLY A 99 11.45 -9.96 -1.62
CA GLY A 99 12.55 -10.02 -0.66
C GLY A 99 13.87 -9.54 -1.25
N GLU A 100 14.20 -9.95 -2.47
CA GLU A 100 15.40 -9.50 -3.19
C GLU A 100 15.38 -8.00 -3.46
N PHE A 101 14.25 -7.46 -3.93
CA PHE A 101 14.11 -6.03 -4.19
C PHE A 101 14.25 -5.19 -2.92
N THR A 102 13.66 -5.62 -1.80
CA THR A 102 13.66 -4.85 -0.56
C THR A 102 14.94 -5.02 0.26
N ARG A 103 15.70 -6.09 0.04
CA ARG A 103 16.93 -6.41 0.78
C ARG A 103 17.94 -5.27 0.76
N ASP A 104 18.20 -4.71 -0.42
CA ASP A 104 19.30 -3.76 -0.62
C ASP A 104 18.89 -2.30 -0.33
N MET A 105 17.61 -2.05 0.00
CA MET A 105 17.10 -0.70 0.21
C MET A 105 17.55 -0.08 1.54
N GLY A 106 17.83 -0.89 2.56
CA GLY A 106 18.39 -0.46 3.86
C GLY A 106 17.47 0.39 4.76
N ASN A 107 16.42 1.00 4.20
CA ASN A 107 15.44 1.85 4.89
C ASN A 107 14.10 1.14 5.20
N VAL A 108 13.98 -0.14 4.83
CA VAL A 108 12.78 -0.95 5.08
C VAL A 108 12.85 -1.55 6.48
N GLU A 109 12.00 -1.08 7.40
CA GLU A 109 12.01 -1.54 8.80
C GLU A 109 11.31 -2.89 8.99
N LYS A 110 10.19 -3.10 8.29
CA LYS A 110 9.41 -4.34 8.32
C LYS A 110 8.55 -4.52 7.07
N ILE A 111 8.15 -5.77 6.84
CA ILE A 111 7.17 -6.15 5.83
C ILE A 111 5.91 -6.65 6.52
N GLU A 112 4.77 -6.06 6.20
CA GLU A 112 3.46 -6.43 6.71
C GLU A 112 2.73 -7.26 5.65
N LEU A 113 2.53 -8.53 5.97
CA LEU A 113 1.76 -9.46 5.14
C LEU A 113 0.28 -9.35 5.50
N LEU A 114 -0.53 -8.99 4.51
CA LEU A 114 -1.97 -8.82 4.65
C LEU A 114 -2.69 -9.94 3.89
N PRO A 115 -3.43 -10.83 4.57
CA PRO A 115 -4.24 -11.82 3.88
C PRO A 115 -5.39 -11.12 3.15
N TYR A 116 -5.64 -11.55 1.91
CA TYR A 116 -6.80 -11.08 1.16
C TYR A 116 -8.12 -11.39 1.87
N HIS A 117 -9.07 -10.45 1.79
CA HIS A 117 -10.41 -10.58 2.35
C HIS A 117 -11.47 -10.04 1.39
N GLU A 118 -12.60 -10.74 1.29
CA GLU A 118 -13.73 -10.39 0.41
C GLU A 118 -14.56 -9.17 0.88
N LEU A 119 -14.13 -8.50 1.97
CA LEU A 119 -14.87 -7.38 2.60
C LEU A 119 -15.19 -6.23 1.64
N GLY A 120 -14.46 -6.09 0.52
CA GLY A 120 -14.68 -5.06 -0.49
C GLY A 120 -15.78 -5.36 -1.52
N LYS A 121 -16.28 -6.60 -1.63
CA LYS A 121 -17.17 -7.04 -2.71
C LYS A 121 -18.44 -6.20 -2.83
N HIS A 122 -19.02 -5.77 -1.70
CA HIS A 122 -20.24 -4.95 -1.68
C HIS A 122 -20.08 -3.59 -2.39
N LYS A 123 -18.87 -3.00 -2.39
CA LYS A 123 -18.62 -1.70 -3.06
C LYS A 123 -18.69 -1.84 -4.58
N TRP A 124 -18.18 -2.95 -5.11
CA TRP A 124 -18.22 -3.27 -6.54
C TRP A 124 -19.65 -3.45 -7.04
N VAL A 125 -20.42 -4.24 -6.30
CA VAL A 125 -21.86 -4.45 -6.57
C VAL A 125 -22.62 -3.12 -6.53
N ALA A 126 -22.34 -2.25 -5.56
CA ALA A 126 -22.98 -0.94 -5.45
C ALA A 126 -22.63 0.01 -6.61
N MET A 127 -21.46 -0.14 -7.23
CA MET A 127 -21.03 0.63 -8.40
C MET A 127 -21.48 0.00 -9.73
N GLY A 128 -22.18 -1.15 -9.69
CA GLY A 128 -22.58 -1.89 -10.88
C GLY A 128 -21.41 -2.52 -11.64
N GLU A 129 -20.26 -2.69 -10.98
CA GLU A 129 -19.05 -3.25 -11.57
C GLU A 129 -18.88 -4.74 -11.24
N GLU A 130 -18.33 -5.48 -12.20
CA GLU A 130 -18.02 -6.90 -12.06
C GLU A 130 -16.83 -7.12 -11.10
N TYR A 131 -17.05 -7.85 -10.01
CA TYR A 131 -15.99 -8.21 -9.07
C TYR A 131 -15.19 -9.42 -9.57
N LYS A 132 -14.03 -9.17 -10.17
CA LYS A 132 -13.19 -10.22 -10.77
C LYS A 132 -12.56 -11.22 -9.78
N LEU A 133 -12.48 -10.89 -8.49
CA LEU A 133 -11.99 -11.82 -7.45
C LEU A 133 -13.13 -12.65 -6.83
N ASP A 134 -14.28 -12.73 -7.49
CA ASP A 134 -15.37 -13.56 -6.98
C ASP A 134 -14.97 -15.04 -6.96
N GLY A 135 -15.23 -15.72 -5.84
CA GLY A 135 -14.80 -17.09 -5.59
C GLY A 135 -13.34 -17.26 -5.14
N VAL A 136 -12.54 -16.18 -5.09
CA VAL A 136 -11.23 -16.23 -4.43
C VAL A 136 -11.44 -16.11 -2.93
N HIS A 137 -10.96 -17.09 -2.18
CA HIS A 137 -11.04 -17.10 -0.72
C HIS A 137 -9.75 -16.57 -0.08
N PRO A 138 -9.79 -16.17 1.21
CA PRO A 138 -8.59 -15.81 1.95
C PRO A 138 -7.52 -16.91 1.90
N PRO A 139 -6.22 -16.55 1.84
CA PRO A 139 -5.14 -17.53 1.83
C PRO A 139 -5.14 -18.38 3.10
N LYS A 140 -4.71 -19.63 2.97
CA LYS A 140 -4.52 -20.52 4.13
C LYS A 140 -3.41 -19.97 5.02
N LYS A 141 -3.46 -20.28 6.32
CA LYS A 141 -2.39 -19.92 7.27
C LYS A 141 -1.03 -20.44 6.81
N GLU A 142 -0.96 -21.66 6.28
CA GLU A 142 0.26 -22.27 5.75
C GLU A 142 0.88 -21.43 4.61
N THR A 143 0.06 -20.89 3.72
CA THR A 143 0.50 -20.00 2.64
C THR A 143 1.14 -18.73 3.21
N MET A 144 0.52 -18.13 4.23
CA MET A 144 1.04 -16.92 4.88
C MET A 144 2.38 -17.17 5.58
N GLU A 145 2.49 -18.28 6.31
CA GLU A 145 3.74 -18.66 6.99
C GLU A 145 4.86 -19.00 5.98
N ARG A 146 4.52 -19.62 4.84
CA ARG A 146 5.47 -19.88 3.75
C ARG A 146 6.04 -18.58 3.18
N VAL A 147 5.16 -17.64 2.77
CA VAL A 147 5.58 -16.33 2.22
C VAL A 147 6.39 -15.56 3.26
N LYS A 148 5.96 -15.56 4.53
CA LYS A 148 6.71 -14.97 5.63
C LYS A 148 8.11 -15.56 5.76
N GLY A 149 8.22 -16.90 5.76
CA GLY A 149 9.50 -17.59 5.88
C GLY A 149 10.45 -17.29 4.72
N ILE A 150 9.94 -17.09 3.50
CA ILE A 150 10.75 -16.64 2.36
C ILE A 150 11.31 -15.24 2.62
N LEU A 151 10.47 -14.28 3.01
CA LEU A 151 10.92 -12.89 3.23
C LEU A 151 11.91 -12.77 4.40
N GLU A 152 11.76 -13.59 5.44
CA GLU A 152 12.70 -13.65 6.55
C GLU A 152 14.11 -14.14 6.13
N GLN A 153 14.24 -14.95 5.06
CA GLN A 153 15.55 -15.35 4.52
C GLN A 153 16.37 -14.16 3.98
N TYR A 154 15.71 -13.08 3.59
CA TYR A 154 16.34 -11.85 3.12
C TYR A 154 16.68 -10.87 4.26
N GLY A 155 16.42 -11.25 5.52
CA GLY A 155 16.75 -10.46 6.71
C GLY A 155 15.65 -9.48 7.15
N HIS A 156 14.46 -9.55 6.57
CA HIS A 156 13.34 -8.68 6.93
C HIS A 156 12.59 -9.20 8.16
N LYS A 157 12.15 -8.27 9.02
CA LYS A 157 11.13 -8.55 10.03
C LYS A 157 9.77 -8.60 9.35
N SER A 158 9.16 -9.77 9.29
CA SER A 158 7.88 -9.97 8.59
C SER A 158 6.76 -10.30 9.58
N ASN A 159 5.69 -9.50 9.58
CA ASN A 159 4.53 -9.71 10.44
C ASN A 159 3.28 -10.00 9.61
N VAL A 160 2.58 -11.09 9.94
CA VAL A 160 1.26 -11.36 9.37
C VAL A 160 0.23 -10.56 10.15
N LEU A 161 -0.32 -9.52 9.52
CA LEU A 161 -1.37 -8.70 10.09
C LEU A 161 -2.73 -9.29 9.70
N ILE A 162 -3.38 -9.94 10.67
CA ILE A 162 -4.77 -10.34 10.55
C ILE A 162 -5.61 -9.18 11.12
N PRO A 163 -6.31 -8.38 10.28
CA PRO A 163 -7.19 -7.36 10.82
C PRO A 163 -8.28 -8.05 11.68
N PRO A 164 -8.53 -7.57 12.90
CA PRO A 164 -9.52 -8.18 13.79
C PRO A 164 -10.93 -7.97 13.22
N GLY A 165 -11.47 -8.95 12.49
CA GLY A 165 -12.86 -8.94 11.99
C GLY A 165 -13.23 -7.65 11.24
N PRO A 166 -14.53 -7.34 11.06
CA PRO A 166 -14.96 -6.10 10.44
C PRO A 166 -14.85 -4.95 11.45
N VAL A 167 -13.63 -4.67 11.93
CA VAL A 167 -13.34 -3.38 12.55
C VAL A 167 -12.62 -2.56 11.51
N MET A 168 -13.41 -2.01 10.59
CA MET A 168 -13.05 -0.74 9.96
C MET A 168 -12.99 0.27 11.11
N ARG A 169 -11.83 0.37 11.78
CA ARG A 169 -11.51 1.57 12.55
C ARG A 169 -11.43 2.65 11.48
N LEU A 170 -12.56 3.30 11.26
CA LEU A 170 -12.57 4.68 10.82
C LEU A 170 -11.56 5.39 11.73
N CYS A 171 -10.35 5.62 11.22
CA CYS A 171 -9.71 6.89 11.50
C CYS A 171 -10.82 7.92 11.30
N ARG A 172 -11.32 8.50 12.40
CA ARG A 172 -12.35 9.53 12.33
C ARG A 172 -11.85 10.53 11.29
N PRO A 173 -12.63 10.85 10.26
CA PRO A 173 -12.17 11.80 9.26
C PRO A 173 -11.78 13.07 10.01
N ALA A 174 -10.50 13.42 9.96
CA ALA A 174 -10.12 14.81 10.11
C ALA A 174 -10.89 15.51 9.00
N THR A 175 -11.92 16.24 9.40
CA THR A 175 -12.83 17.05 8.61
C THR A 175 -12.19 17.59 7.33
N ALA A 176 -12.39 16.90 6.22
CA ALA A 176 -12.40 17.39 4.84
C ALA A 176 -12.51 16.17 3.93
N TRP A 177 -13.74 15.74 3.65
CA TRP A 177 -14.03 15.06 2.39
C TRP A 177 -13.81 16.09 1.29
N GLU A 178 -12.58 16.27 0.87
CA GLU A 178 -12.29 16.59 -0.51
C GLU A 178 -11.77 15.28 -1.09
N ALA A 179 -12.72 14.49 -1.60
CA ALA A 179 -12.42 13.66 -2.74
C ALA A 179 -11.73 14.59 -3.74
N VAL A 180 -10.40 14.51 -3.85
CA VAL A 180 -9.75 14.87 -5.10
C VAL A 180 -10.38 13.92 -6.09
N SER A 181 -11.42 14.42 -6.75
CA SER A 181 -12.06 13.80 -7.88
C SER A 181 -10.95 13.47 -8.83
N ALA A 182 -10.52 12.20 -8.82
CA ALA A 182 -9.86 11.64 -9.97
C ALA A 182 -10.79 11.99 -11.15
N PRO A 183 -10.28 12.64 -12.21
CA PRO A 183 -11.11 12.92 -13.38
C PRO A 183 -11.77 11.61 -13.80
N PRO A 184 -13.02 11.64 -14.33
CA PRO A 184 -13.69 10.43 -14.76
C PRO A 184 -12.78 9.74 -15.78
N PHE A 185 -12.13 8.66 -15.35
CA PHE A 185 -11.27 7.87 -16.21
C PHE A 185 -12.21 7.17 -17.19
N HIS A 186 -12.39 7.77 -18.36
CA HIS A 186 -13.06 7.14 -19.50
C HIS A 186 -12.12 6.09 -20.09
N SER A 187 -11.98 4.94 -19.42
CA SER A 187 -11.62 3.69 -20.09
C SER A 187 -12.08 2.49 -19.25
N HIS A 188 -12.71 1.53 -19.93
CA HIS A 188 -13.31 0.30 -19.40
C HIS A 188 -12.27 -0.73 -18.89
N GLU A 189 -11.17 -0.30 -18.26
CA GLU A 189 -10.13 -1.20 -17.75
C GLU A 189 -10.29 -1.48 -16.27
N LYS A 190 -10.81 -2.68 -16.03
CA LYS A 190 -11.20 -3.34 -14.78
C LYS A 190 -10.02 -3.46 -13.76
N ARG A 191 -10.14 -2.91 -12.54
CA ARG A 191 -9.06 -2.81 -11.53
C ARG A 191 -9.27 -3.66 -10.27
N LEU A 192 -8.66 -4.83 -10.09
CA LEU A 192 -9.01 -5.72 -8.95
C LEU A 192 -8.59 -5.19 -7.56
N VAL A 193 -7.51 -4.41 -7.46
CA VAL A 193 -6.93 -4.00 -6.16
C VAL A 193 -6.46 -2.53 -6.17
N SER A 194 -7.37 -1.59 -6.44
CA SER A 194 -7.04 -0.13 -6.41
C SER A 194 -7.56 0.64 -5.19
N PHE A 195 -8.22 0.01 -4.22
CA PHE A 195 -8.64 0.71 -3.00
C PHE A 195 -7.54 0.70 -1.94
N VAL A 196 -6.46 1.46 -2.18
CA VAL A 196 -5.63 2.01 -1.09
C VAL A 196 -5.70 3.52 -1.24
N ALA A 197 -6.44 4.14 -0.33
CA ALA A 197 -6.55 5.57 -0.23
C ALA A 197 -5.22 6.13 0.26
N VAL A 198 -4.72 7.22 -0.35
CA VAL A 198 -3.70 8.03 0.31
C VAL A 198 -4.32 8.54 1.60
N SER A 199 -3.85 8.04 2.74
CA SER A 199 -4.36 8.39 4.04
C SER A 199 -3.21 8.75 4.96
N LEU A 200 -3.25 9.95 5.53
CA LEU A 200 -2.41 10.28 6.67
C LEU A 200 -2.98 9.55 7.89
N CYS A 201 -2.31 8.48 8.28
CA CYS A 201 -2.71 7.62 9.40
C CYS A 201 -1.80 7.83 10.60
N ASP A 202 -2.34 7.56 11.79
CA ASP A 202 -1.57 7.51 13.03
C ASP A 202 -0.92 6.11 13.14
N CYS A 203 0.40 6.03 12.98
CA CYS A 203 1.15 4.76 12.99
C CYS A 203 1.54 4.27 14.41
N SER A 204 0.93 4.81 15.47
CA SER A 204 1.23 4.44 16.87
C SER A 204 0.71 3.06 17.32
N ARG A 205 0.46 2.10 16.42
CA ARG A 205 -0.02 0.75 16.75
C ARG A 205 0.56 -0.34 15.86
#